data_AF-A0A2E0JKN4-F1
#
_entry.id   AF-A0A2E0JKN4-F1
#
_cell.length_a   1.000
_cell.length_b   1.000
_cell.length_c   1.000
_cell.angle_alpha   90.00
_cell.angle_beta   90.00
_cell.angle_gamma   90.00
#
_symmetry.space_group_name_H-M   'P 1'
#
loop_
_entity.id
_entity.type
_entity.pdbx_description
1 polymer ?
#
loop_
_entity_poly.entity_id
_entity_poly.type
_entity_poly.pdbx_seq_one_letter_code
_entity_poly.pdbx_strand_id
1 'polypeptide(L)'
;MSYLFTSESVSEGHPDKVSDQISDGILDNFLAFDPNSKVACETLVTTGQVILSGEVSSSTYVDIQEIARNVIKDIGYNNDQYKFSGESCAVMSLIHEQSED
;
A
#
# COMPACT_ATOMS: atom_id res chain seq x y z
N MET A 1 -0.02 40.24 -17.61
CA MET A 1 1.25 39.51 -17.78
C MET A 1 0.87 38.04 -17.93
N SER A 2 1.16 37.40 -19.06
CA SER A 2 0.87 35.98 -19.25
C SER A 2 2.05 35.14 -18.76
N TYR A 3 1.79 34.05 -18.04
CA TYR A 3 2.81 33.08 -17.64
C TYR A 3 2.36 31.67 -18.06
N LEU A 4 3.32 30.76 -18.25
CA LEU A 4 3.07 29.37 -18.59
C LEU A 4 3.20 28.51 -17.34
N PHE A 5 2.24 27.60 -17.15
CA PHE A 5 2.20 26.61 -16.08
C PHE A 5 1.93 25.24 -16.67
N THR A 6 2.61 24.22 -16.15
CA THR A 6 2.39 22.82 -16.52
C THR A 6 2.21 21.98 -15.27
N SER A 7 1.32 21.00 -15.36
CA SER A 7 1.09 19.96 -14.36
C SER A 7 1.01 18.61 -15.06
N GLU A 8 1.28 17.54 -14.34
CA GLU A 8 1.20 16.17 -14.81
C GLU A 8 0.39 15.30 -13.84
N SER A 9 0.07 14.10 -14.28
CA SER A 9 -0.62 13.07 -13.51
C SER A 9 -0.11 11.70 -13.97
N VAL A 10 -0.28 10.70 -13.12
CA VAL A 10 0.08 9.31 -13.40
C VAL A 10 -1.13 8.42 -13.16
N SER A 11 -1.19 7.27 -13.82
CA SER A 11 -2.27 6.30 -13.58
C SER A 11 -2.13 5.64 -12.21
N GLU A 12 -3.20 4.98 -11.77
CA GLU A 12 -3.22 4.13 -10.57
C GLU A 12 -2.16 3.00 -10.59
N GLY A 13 -1.78 2.54 -11.78
CA GLY A 13 -0.72 1.54 -11.97
C GLY A 13 0.70 2.11 -11.89
N HIS A 14 0.88 3.42 -11.75
CA HIS A 14 2.22 3.96 -11.51
C HIS A 14 2.77 3.40 -10.18
N PRO A 15 4.01 2.90 -10.12
CA PRO A 15 4.55 2.24 -8.91
C PRO A 15 4.33 3.05 -7.63
N ASP A 16 4.58 4.36 -7.66
CA ASP A 16 4.33 5.24 -6.52
C ASP A 16 2.85 5.25 -6.11
N LYS A 17 1.92 5.25 -7.07
CA LYS A 17 0.47 5.16 -6.79
C LYS A 17 0.01 3.78 -6.38
N VAL A 18 0.70 2.72 -6.78
CA VAL A 18 0.46 1.38 -6.23
C VAL A 18 0.87 1.35 -4.76
N SER A 19 2.05 1.91 -4.41
CA SER A 19 2.48 2.07 -3.02
C SER A 19 1.46 2.84 -2.17
N ASP A 20 1.03 4.02 -2.65
CA ASP A 20 0.04 4.85 -1.97
C ASP A 20 -1.26 4.07 -1.70
N GLN A 21 -1.80 3.39 -2.73
CA GLN A 21 -3.06 2.64 -2.61
C GLN A 21 -2.94 1.44 -1.66
N ILE A 22 -1.79 0.76 -1.60
CA ILE A 22 -1.58 -0.33 -0.64
C ILE A 22 -1.55 0.21 0.79
N SER A 23 -0.80 1.30 1.02
CA SER A 23 -0.73 1.96 2.33
C SER A 23 -2.11 2.42 2.80
N ASP A 24 -2.88 3.07 1.93
CA ASP A 24 -4.24 3.53 2.23
C ASP A 24 -5.21 2.35 2.42
N GLY A 25 -5.11 1.28 1.62
CA GLY A 25 -5.92 0.08 1.81
C GLY A 25 -5.70 -0.59 3.17
N ILE A 26 -4.47 -0.56 3.68
CA ILE A 26 -4.14 -1.05 5.03
C ILE A 26 -4.76 -0.12 6.09
N LEU A 27 -4.57 1.20 5.97
CA LEU A 27 -5.17 2.20 6.86
C LEU A 27 -6.70 2.05 6.94
N ASP A 28 -7.36 1.94 5.80
CA ASP A 28 -8.81 1.82 5.69
C ASP A 28 -9.34 0.59 6.44
N ASN A 29 -8.67 -0.56 6.29
CA ASN A 29 -9.10 -1.76 7.00
C ASN A 29 -8.89 -1.65 8.52
N PHE A 30 -7.78 -1.06 8.98
CA PHE A 30 -7.59 -0.80 10.41
C PHE A 30 -8.69 0.13 10.95
N LEU A 31 -8.98 1.24 10.28
CA LEU A 31 -10.01 2.19 10.71
C LEU A 31 -11.44 1.64 10.62
N ALA A 32 -11.71 0.72 9.70
CA ALA A 32 -13.01 0.08 9.56
C ALA A 32 -13.38 -0.79 10.78
N PHE A 33 -12.39 -1.45 11.41
CA PHE A 33 -12.61 -2.34 12.55
C PHE A 33 -12.21 -1.72 13.89
N ASP A 34 -11.29 -0.75 13.89
CA ASP A 34 -10.92 0.06 15.06
C ASP A 34 -10.71 1.54 14.64
N PRO A 35 -11.73 2.40 14.83
CA PRO A 35 -11.65 3.82 14.50
C PRO A 35 -10.59 4.62 15.24
N ASN A 36 -10.00 4.08 16.33
CA ASN A 36 -8.93 4.73 17.08
C ASN A 36 -7.53 4.24 16.65
N SER A 37 -7.44 3.41 15.62
CA SER A 37 -6.16 2.90 15.11
C SER A 37 -5.24 4.06 14.72
N LYS A 38 -3.99 3.98 15.16
CA LYS A 38 -2.90 4.81 14.66
C LYS A 38 -2.09 3.98 13.67
N VAL A 39 -2.04 4.41 12.42
CA VAL A 39 -1.38 3.67 11.33
C VAL A 39 -0.44 4.60 10.61
N ALA A 40 0.85 4.28 10.62
CA ALA A 40 1.88 4.88 9.80
C ALA A 40 2.48 3.76 8.93
N CYS A 41 1.77 3.38 7.87
CA CYS A 41 2.18 2.29 6.98
C CYS A 41 2.86 2.85 5.72
N GLU A 42 4.10 2.46 5.51
CA GLU A 42 4.91 2.84 4.35
C GLU A 42 5.11 1.63 3.44
N THR A 43 4.86 1.82 2.14
CA THR A 43 4.94 0.75 1.14
C THR A 43 6.03 1.03 0.11
N LEU A 44 6.96 0.09 -0.04
CA LEU A 44 7.91 0.06 -1.15
C LEU A 44 7.53 -1.06 -2.11
N VAL A 45 7.30 -0.71 -3.38
CA VAL A 45 7.11 -1.67 -4.46
C VAL A 45 8.31 -1.70 -5.40
N THR A 46 8.71 -2.89 -5.82
CA THR A 46 9.70 -3.08 -6.88
C THR A 46 9.47 -4.42 -7.58
N THR A 47 10.36 -4.79 -8.51
CA THR A 47 10.19 -6.00 -9.34
C THR A 47 9.97 -7.24 -8.47
N GLY A 48 8.80 -7.86 -8.61
CA GLY A 48 8.44 -9.10 -7.91
C GLY A 48 8.23 -8.99 -6.40
N GLN A 49 8.21 -7.80 -5.79
CA GLN A 49 8.10 -7.68 -4.33
C GLN A 49 7.43 -6.39 -3.84
N VAL A 50 6.82 -6.51 -2.66
CA VAL A 50 6.23 -5.45 -1.86
C VAL A 50 6.82 -5.55 -0.46
N ILE A 51 7.30 -4.43 0.07
CA ILE A 51 7.74 -4.30 1.46
C ILE A 51 6.78 -3.35 2.14
N LEU A 52 6.13 -3.83 3.20
CA LEU A 52 5.27 -3.07 4.10
C LEU A 52 6.09 -2.75 5.35
N SER A 53 6.14 -1.49 5.76
CA SER A 53 6.94 -1.03 6.90
C SER A 53 6.22 0.06 7.68
N GLY A 54 6.80 0.42 8.83
CA GLY A 54 6.25 1.45 9.70
C GLY A 54 5.56 0.87 10.93
N GLU A 55 4.59 1.61 11.45
CA GLU A 55 4.11 1.46 12.83
C GLU A 55 2.59 1.39 12.88
N VAL A 56 2.06 0.45 13.65
CA VAL A 56 0.61 0.36 13.90
C VAL A 56 0.34 0.19 15.39
N SER A 57 -0.62 0.95 15.90
CA SER A 57 -1.27 0.73 17.19
C SER A 57 -2.77 0.56 16.94
N SER A 58 -3.30 -0.63 17.22
CA SER A 58 -4.70 -0.95 17.01
C SER A 58 -5.12 -2.12 17.89
N SER A 59 -6.40 -2.15 18.26
CA SER A 59 -7.04 -3.29 18.93
C SER A 59 -7.54 -4.37 17.97
N THR A 60 -7.48 -4.12 16.65
CA THR A 60 -7.86 -5.09 15.62
C THR A 60 -6.65 -5.81 15.02
N TYR A 61 -6.91 -6.97 14.43
CA TYR A 61 -5.98 -7.66 13.55
C TYR A 61 -6.48 -7.57 12.12
N VAL A 62 -5.55 -7.34 11.19
CA VAL A 62 -5.85 -7.24 9.76
C VAL A 62 -4.79 -8.00 8.98
N ASP A 63 -5.20 -8.78 7.98
CA ASP A 63 -4.26 -9.45 7.08
C ASP A 63 -3.74 -8.48 6.03
N ILE A 64 -2.69 -7.76 6.38
CA ILE A 64 -2.03 -6.77 5.53
C ILE A 64 -1.44 -7.37 4.24
N GLN A 65 -1.10 -8.66 4.23
CA GLN A 65 -0.58 -9.30 3.02
C GLN A 65 -1.71 -9.55 2.03
N GLU A 66 -2.85 -10.05 2.50
CA GLU A 66 -4.03 -10.24 1.67
C GLU A 66 -4.52 -8.90 1.10
N ILE A 67 -4.56 -7.85 1.92
CA ILE A 67 -4.93 -6.50 1.47
C ILE A 67 -4.02 -6.01 0.35
N ALA A 68 -2.70 -6.08 0.54
CA ALA A 68 -1.75 -5.64 -0.48
C ALA A 68 -1.96 -6.39 -1.82
N ARG A 69 -2.18 -7.71 -1.75
CA ARG A 69 -2.44 -8.53 -2.96
C ARG A 69 -3.75 -8.16 -3.64
N ASN A 70 -4.80 -7.90 -2.88
CA ASN A 70 -6.11 -7.52 -3.42
C ASN A 70 -6.03 -6.16 -4.11
N VAL A 71 -5.40 -5.16 -3.48
CA VAL A 71 -5.15 -3.84 -4.10
C VAL A 71 -4.39 -3.99 -5.43
N ILE A 72 -3.33 -4.81 -5.46
CA ILE A 72 -2.55 -5.05 -6.69
C ILE A 72 -3.41 -5.70 -7.79
N LYS A 73 -4.27 -6.65 -7.42
CA LYS A 73 -5.20 -7.32 -8.35
C LYS A 73 -6.26 -6.35 -8.88
N ASP A 74 -6.79 -5.48 -8.03
CA ASP A 74 -7.82 -4.50 -8.37
C ASP A 74 -7.29 -3.42 -9.34
N ILE A 75 -6.02 -3.01 -9.17
CA ILE A 75 -5.29 -2.14 -10.11
C ILE A 75 -5.08 -2.82 -11.49
N GLY A 76 -5.14 -4.16 -11.54
CA GLY A 76 -5.02 -4.94 -12.78
C GLY A 76 -3.69 -5.68 -12.96
N TYR A 77 -2.82 -5.72 -11.96
CA TYR A 77 -1.60 -6.53 -11.97
C TYR A 77 -1.92 -7.99 -11.62
N ASN A 78 -2.56 -8.69 -12.57
CA ASN A 78 -3.06 -10.06 -12.44
C ASN A 78 -2.38 -11.08 -13.36
N ASN A 79 -1.31 -10.68 -14.07
CA ASN A 79 -0.57 -11.52 -14.99
C ASN A 79 0.93 -11.44 -14.71
N ASP A 80 1.55 -12.60 -14.44
CA ASP A 80 2.97 -12.71 -14.07
C ASP A 80 3.93 -12.21 -15.16
N GLN A 81 3.47 -12.11 -16.42
CA GLN A 81 4.26 -11.49 -17.49
C GLN A 81 4.59 -10.02 -17.23
N TYR A 82 3.84 -9.33 -16.35
CA TYR A 82 4.10 -7.95 -15.97
C TYR A 82 5.26 -7.77 -14.99
N LYS A 83 5.94 -8.87 -14.59
CA LYS A 83 7.03 -8.90 -13.58
C LYS A 83 6.63 -8.36 -12.20
N PHE A 84 5.35 -8.06 -12.03
CA PHE A 84 4.68 -7.65 -10.81
C PHE A 84 3.22 -8.10 -10.94
N SER A 85 2.78 -8.92 -9.99
CA SER A 85 1.46 -9.56 -10.00
C SER A 85 1.05 -9.83 -8.56
N GLY A 86 -0.20 -9.53 -8.21
CA GLY A 86 -0.71 -9.75 -6.86
C GLY A 86 -0.75 -11.23 -6.46
N GLU A 87 -0.67 -12.14 -7.45
CA GLU A 87 -0.61 -13.58 -7.22
C GLU A 87 0.81 -14.03 -6.86
N SER A 88 1.83 -13.57 -7.59
CA SER A 88 3.19 -14.11 -7.50
C SER A 88 4.19 -13.20 -6.76
N CYS A 89 3.86 -11.95 -6.49
CA CYS A 89 4.78 -11.05 -5.79
C CYS A 89 5.04 -11.53 -4.35
N ALA A 90 6.28 -11.38 -3.90
CA ALA A 90 6.61 -11.50 -2.49
C ALA A 90 6.01 -10.32 -1.73
N VAL A 91 5.37 -10.57 -0.58
CA VAL A 91 4.89 -9.51 0.31
C VAL A 91 5.56 -9.71 1.66
N MET A 92 6.42 -8.77 2.05
CA MET A 92 7.17 -8.80 3.30
C MET A 92 6.64 -7.71 4.22
N SER A 93 6.26 -8.10 5.44
CA SER A 93 5.93 -7.14 6.49
C SER A 93 7.10 -6.95 7.44
N LEU A 94 7.45 -5.69 7.65
CA LEU A 94 8.36 -5.17 8.66
C LEU A 94 7.62 -4.18 9.59
N ILE A 95 6.27 -4.24 9.61
CA ILE A 95 5.45 -3.42 10.49
C ILE A 95 5.64 -3.90 11.93
N HIS A 96 5.83 -2.97 12.84
CA HIS A 96 5.89 -3.23 14.27
C HIS A 96 4.87 -2.40 15.04
N GLU A 97 4.70 -2.73 16.32
CA GLU A 97 3.89 -1.95 17.23
C GLU A 97 4.46 -0.53 17.36
N GLN A 98 3.58 0.47 17.38
CA GLN A 98 3.97 1.85 17.61
C GLN A 98 4.54 2.01 19.02
N SER A 99 5.56 2.86 19.18
CA SER A 99 6.07 3.20 20.52
C SER A 99 4.95 3.76 21.39
N GLU A 100 4.92 3.37 22.66
CA GLU A 100 4.17 4.12 23.67
C GLU A 100 4.78 5.52 23.79
N ASP A 101 3.93 6.56 23.85
CA ASP A 101 4.34 7.93 24.19
C ASP A 101 4.68 8.05 25.68
#